data_AF-A0A4Q2ZCV1-F1
#
_entry.id   AF-A0A4Q2ZCV1-F1
#
_cell.length_a   1.000
_cell.length_b   1.000
_cell.length_c   1.000
_cell.angle_alpha   90.00
_cell.angle_beta   90.00
_cell.angle_gamma   90.00
#
_symmetry.space_group_name_H-M   'P 1'
#
loop_
_entity.id
_entity.type
_entity.pdbx_description
1 polymer ?
#
loop_
_entity_poly.entity_id
_entity_poly.type
_entity_poly.pdbx_seq_one_letter_code
_entity_poly.pdbx_strand_id
1 'polypeptide(L)'
;MLSHEPIEWPDEVEVLVDRLESESAKRTLTREERAFMDVYETVPLLESEEGLHAFWQAGVNHQRIISSFELVGATTLVDPLNASRWCETRSEDRNDYTETEEEYLSTIEEELFEGMDELPDIVLAFIEDELG
;
A
#
# COMPACT_ATOMS: atom_id res chain seq x y z
N MET A 1 19.69 -2.42 0.53
CA MET A 1 18.37 -2.61 1.15
C MET A 1 17.95 -1.26 1.68
N LEU A 2 16.89 -0.70 1.10
CA LEU A 2 16.27 0.53 1.58
C LEU A 2 15.72 0.22 2.98
N SER A 3 16.31 0.85 3.99
CA SER A 3 15.94 0.66 5.39
C SER A 3 14.96 1.75 5.78
N HIS A 4 13.72 1.65 5.32
CA HIS A 4 12.63 2.42 5.89
C HIS A 4 12.21 1.75 7.21
N GLU A 5 11.89 2.54 8.22
CA GLU A 5 11.34 2.01 9.47
C GLU A 5 9.91 1.58 9.21
N PRO A 6 9.49 0.36 9.61
CA PRO A 6 8.11 -0.07 9.43
C PRO A 6 7.14 0.91 10.06
N ILE A 7 6.03 1.17 9.36
CA ILE A 7 4.93 1.99 9.82
C ILE A 7 4.38 1.39 11.12
N GLU A 8 4.35 2.21 12.16
CA GLU A 8 3.61 1.93 13.39
C GLU A 8 2.22 2.56 13.30
N TRP A 9 1.19 1.72 13.20
CA TRP A 9 -0.18 2.19 13.13
C TRP A 9 -0.67 2.70 14.49
N PRO A 10 -1.38 3.85 14.52
CA PRO A 10 -2.07 4.31 15.72
C PRO A 10 -3.15 3.34 16.20
N ASP A 11 -3.39 3.27 17.51
CA ASP A 11 -4.40 2.39 18.13
C ASP A 11 -5.80 2.52 17.48
N GLU A 12 -6.16 3.72 17.02
CA GLU A 12 -7.44 3.98 16.36
C GLU A 12 -7.58 3.21 15.03
N VAL A 13 -6.50 3.13 14.26
CA VAL A 13 -6.44 2.35 13.01
C VAL A 13 -6.67 0.88 13.32
N GLU A 14 -5.94 0.34 14.29
CA GLU A 14 -6.02 -1.08 14.70
C GLU A 14 -7.42 -1.46 15.19
N VAL A 15 -8.03 -0.62 16.04
CA VAL A 15 -9.40 -0.85 16.53
C VAL A 15 -10.42 -0.84 15.37
N LEU A 16 -10.23 0.03 14.39
CA LEU A 16 -11.11 0.10 13.22
C LEU A 16 -10.93 -1.12 12.31
N VAL A 17 -9.70 -1.58 12.10
CA VAL A 17 -9.42 -2.81 11.35
C VAL A 17 -10.15 -4.00 11.98
N ASP A 18 -9.96 -4.24 13.27
CA ASP A 18 -10.62 -5.34 14.00
C ASP A 18 -12.15 -5.31 13.84
N ARG A 19 -12.74 -4.10 13.88
CA ARG A 19 -14.17 -3.89 13.66
C ARG A 19 -14.57 -4.25 12.23
N LEU A 20 -13.87 -3.74 11.23
CA LEU A 20 -14.19 -3.92 9.82
C LEU A 20 -13.97 -5.36 9.36
N GLU A 21 -12.94 -6.05 9.84
CA GLU A 21 -12.76 -7.48 9.61
C GLU A 21 -13.97 -8.28 10.11
N SER A 22 -14.42 -8.00 11.34
CA SER A 22 -15.60 -8.63 11.94
C SER A 22 -16.90 -8.31 11.20
N GLU A 23 -17.02 -7.12 10.60
CA GLU A 23 -18.19 -6.69 9.84
C GLU A 23 -18.20 -7.21 8.41
N SER A 24 -17.04 -7.36 7.77
CA SER A 24 -16.88 -7.89 6.41
C SER A 24 -17.46 -9.31 6.27
N ALA A 25 -17.44 -10.10 7.35
CA ALA A 25 -18.05 -11.42 7.42
C ALA A 25 -19.59 -11.38 7.43
N LYS A 26 -20.19 -10.23 7.76
CA LYS A 26 -21.64 -10.05 7.96
C LYS A 26 -22.28 -9.22 6.85
N ARG A 27 -21.54 -8.27 6.28
CA ARG A 27 -22.00 -7.36 5.23
C ARG A 27 -20.87 -6.98 4.29
N THR A 28 -21.24 -6.46 3.13
CA THR A 28 -20.28 -5.79 2.24
C THR A 28 -19.83 -4.48 2.89
N LEU A 29 -18.53 -4.23 2.86
CA LEU A 29 -17.94 -2.96 3.28
C LEU A 29 -18.37 -1.83 2.32
N THR A 30 -18.47 -0.61 2.84
CA THR A 30 -18.64 0.59 2.00
C THR A 30 -17.39 0.81 1.16
N ARG A 31 -17.46 1.78 0.24
CA ARG A 31 -16.32 2.12 -0.61
C ARG A 31 -15.16 2.63 0.24
N GLU A 32 -15.45 3.49 1.20
CA GLU A 32 -14.50 4.16 2.10
C GLU A 32 -13.87 3.14 3.06
N GLU A 33 -14.69 2.25 3.64
CA GLU A 33 -14.20 1.16 4.49
C GLU A 33 -13.30 0.20 3.72
N ARG A 34 -13.65 -0.15 2.47
CA ARG A 34 -12.79 -1.01 1.66
C ARG A 34 -11.51 -0.30 1.26
N ALA A 35 -11.55 1.00 1.00
CA ALA A 35 -10.36 1.76 0.66
C ALA A 35 -9.37 1.82 1.83
N PHE A 36 -9.86 2.08 3.03
CA PHE A 36 -9.09 1.99 4.27
C PHE A 36 -8.45 0.60 4.44
N MET A 37 -9.24 -0.47 4.33
CA MET A 37 -8.73 -1.85 4.44
C MET A 37 -7.71 -2.19 3.34
N ASP A 38 -7.94 -1.75 2.11
CA ASP A 38 -6.99 -1.95 1.00
C ASP A 38 -5.63 -1.31 1.31
N VAL A 39 -5.62 -0.08 1.84
CA VAL A 39 -4.37 0.61 2.22
C VAL A 39 -3.67 -0.14 3.36
N TYR A 40 -4.39 -0.44 4.44
CA TYR A 40 -3.86 -1.15 5.60
C TYR A 40 -3.28 -2.53 5.24
N GLU A 41 -4.02 -3.34 4.48
CA GLU A 41 -3.59 -4.68 4.04
C GLU A 41 -2.38 -4.62 3.06
N THR A 42 -2.19 -3.50 2.37
CA THR A 42 -1.11 -3.34 1.36
C THR A 42 0.21 -2.91 1.96
N VAL A 43 0.19 -2.11 3.04
CA VAL A 43 1.42 -1.59 3.66
C VAL A 43 2.43 -2.70 4.02
N PRO A 44 2.05 -3.82 4.66
CA PRO A 44 2.99 -4.90 4.95
C PRO A 44 3.62 -5.54 3.70
N LEU A 45 2.95 -5.48 2.53
CA LEU A 45 3.53 -5.95 1.27
C LEU A 45 4.61 -5.00 0.76
N LEU A 46 4.37 -3.69 0.88
CA LEU A 46 5.31 -2.64 0.47
C LEU A 46 6.54 -2.57 1.37
N GLU A 47 6.40 -2.93 2.65
CA GLU A 47 7.50 -3.00 3.62
C GLU A 47 8.29 -4.31 3.59
N SER A 48 7.85 -5.27 2.78
CA SER A 48 8.58 -6.53 2.61
C SER A 48 9.95 -6.30 1.95
N GLU A 49 10.87 -7.26 2.10
CA GLU A 49 12.18 -7.20 1.44
C GLU A 49 12.08 -7.07 -0.10
N GLU A 50 10.96 -7.53 -0.68
CA GLU A 50 10.65 -7.45 -2.10
C GLU A 50 9.88 -6.18 -2.49
N GLY A 51 9.32 -5.44 -1.54
CA GLY A 51 8.70 -4.13 -1.73
C GLY A 51 7.68 -4.07 -2.88
N LEU A 52 7.93 -3.17 -3.83
CA LEU A 52 7.05 -2.99 -5.00
C LEU A 52 6.96 -4.25 -5.88
N HIS A 53 8.01 -5.08 -5.90
CA HIS A 53 7.94 -6.37 -6.58
C HIS A 53 6.87 -7.27 -5.94
N ALA A 54 6.90 -7.44 -4.61
CA ALA A 54 5.91 -8.25 -3.90
C ALA A 54 4.49 -7.73 -4.09
N PHE A 55 4.30 -6.40 -4.08
CA PHE A 55 3.00 -5.80 -4.40
C PHE A 55 2.49 -6.24 -5.78
N TRP A 56 3.31 -6.14 -6.82
CA TRP A 56 2.91 -6.49 -8.19
C TRP A 56 2.77 -8.00 -8.43
N GLN A 57 3.50 -8.83 -7.70
CA GLN A 57 3.36 -10.29 -7.73
C GLN A 57 2.21 -10.80 -6.85
N ALA A 58 1.68 -9.97 -5.95
CA ALA A 58 0.53 -10.35 -5.14
C ALA A 58 -0.71 -10.53 -6.03
N GLY A 59 -1.45 -11.63 -5.82
CA GLY A 59 -2.70 -11.96 -6.53
C GLY A 59 -3.90 -11.09 -6.11
N VAL A 60 -3.66 -9.79 -5.91
CA VAL A 60 -4.65 -8.80 -5.47
C VAL A 60 -5.16 -7.98 -6.67
N ASN A 61 -6.16 -7.12 -6.43
CA ASN A 61 -6.63 -6.20 -7.46
C ASN A 61 -5.86 -4.87 -7.36
N HIS A 62 -4.73 -4.76 -8.05
CA HIS A 62 -3.84 -3.59 -7.97
C HIS A 62 -4.55 -2.28 -8.34
N GLN A 63 -5.39 -2.30 -9.38
CA GLN A 63 -6.13 -1.09 -9.80
C GLN A 63 -7.09 -0.61 -8.71
N ARG A 64 -7.77 -1.54 -8.02
CA ARG A 64 -8.61 -1.20 -6.87
C ARG A 64 -7.76 -0.57 -5.77
N ILE A 65 -6.65 -1.22 -5.40
CA ILE A 65 -5.77 -0.74 -4.33
C ILE A 65 -5.23 0.65 -4.65
N ILE A 66 -4.73 0.90 -5.86
CA ILE A 66 -4.25 2.22 -6.28
C ILE A 66 -5.37 3.27 -6.18
N SER A 67 -6.59 2.92 -6.61
CA SER A 67 -7.75 3.80 -6.47
C SER A 67 -8.13 4.05 -5.00
N SER A 68 -7.83 3.10 -4.11
CA SER A 68 -8.03 3.22 -2.67
C SER A 68 -7.02 4.17 -2.04
N PHE A 69 -5.74 4.13 -2.45
CA PHE A 69 -4.74 5.13 -2.05
C PHE A 69 -5.13 6.54 -2.51
N GLU A 70 -5.62 6.69 -3.75
CA GLU A 70 -6.18 7.96 -4.24
C GLU A 70 -7.36 8.45 -3.38
N LEU A 71 -8.28 7.54 -3.01
CA LEU A 71 -9.47 7.88 -2.24
C LEU A 71 -9.17 8.27 -0.79
N VAL A 72 -8.22 7.59 -0.16
CA VAL A 72 -7.75 7.91 1.20
C VAL A 72 -6.96 9.24 1.22
N GLY A 73 -6.50 9.71 0.07
CA GLY A 73 -5.76 10.97 -0.07
C GLY A 73 -4.24 10.79 -0.10
N ALA A 74 -3.75 9.55 -0.04
CA ALA A 74 -2.34 9.18 -0.15
C ALA A 74 -1.83 9.22 -1.60
N THR A 75 -2.08 10.34 -2.28
CA THR A 75 -1.79 10.54 -3.71
C THR A 75 -0.30 10.50 -4.04
N THR A 76 0.56 10.82 -3.09
CA THR A 76 2.03 10.71 -3.22
C THR A 76 2.50 9.28 -3.48
N LEU A 77 1.75 8.27 -3.02
CA LEU A 77 2.04 6.86 -3.23
C LEU A 77 1.54 6.34 -4.59
N VAL A 78 0.63 7.05 -5.24
CA VAL A 78 -0.01 6.60 -6.49
C VAL A 78 0.96 6.62 -7.66
N ASP A 79 1.81 7.63 -7.75
CA ASP A 79 2.81 7.76 -8.80
C ASP A 79 3.86 6.63 -8.76
N PRO A 80 4.52 6.33 -7.61
CA PRO A 80 5.48 5.23 -7.54
C PRO A 80 4.83 3.84 -7.73
N LEU A 81 3.59 3.65 -7.25
CA LEU A 81 2.83 2.44 -7.55
C LEU A 81 2.64 2.28 -9.06
N ASN A 82 2.15 3.31 -9.76
CA ASN A 82 1.95 3.24 -11.21
C ASN A 82 3.27 3.12 -11.99
N ALA A 83 4.33 3.78 -11.55
CA ALA A 83 5.65 3.74 -12.19
C ALA A 83 6.28 2.34 -12.14
N SER A 84 5.99 1.56 -11.09
CA SER A 84 6.48 0.19 -10.90
C SER A 84 5.61 -0.89 -11.56
N ARG A 85 4.51 -0.53 -12.23
CA ARG A 85 3.58 -1.48 -12.88
C ARG A 85 4.22 -2.51 -13.80
N TRP A 86 5.36 -2.17 -14.41
CA TRP A 86 6.08 -3.10 -15.27
C TRP A 86 6.53 -4.39 -14.54
N CYS A 87 6.67 -4.37 -13.21
CA CYS A 87 6.95 -5.53 -12.37
C CYS A 87 5.91 -6.65 -12.52
N GLU A 88 4.65 -6.33 -12.81
CA GLU A 88 3.54 -7.29 -13.02
C GLU A 88 3.85 -8.29 -14.16
N THR A 89 4.64 -7.87 -15.15
CA THR A 89 4.96 -8.67 -16.34
C THR A 89 6.30 -9.40 -16.25
N ARG A 90 6.97 -9.30 -15.10
CA ARG A 90 8.31 -9.88 -14.87
C ARG A 90 8.24 -11.25 -14.21
N SER A 91 9.41 -11.88 -14.09
CA SER A 91 9.59 -13.12 -13.34
C SER A 91 9.04 -12.99 -11.92
N GLU A 92 8.61 -14.11 -11.34
CA GLU A 92 8.20 -14.18 -9.93
C GLU A 92 9.40 -14.03 -8.99
N ASP A 93 10.63 -14.21 -9.49
CA ASP A 93 11.86 -14.00 -8.73
C ASP A 93 12.43 -12.61 -9.04
N ARG A 94 12.49 -11.73 -8.03
CA ARG A 94 13.11 -10.40 -8.11
C ARG A 94 14.58 -10.46 -8.50
N ASN A 95 15.29 -11.54 -8.17
CA ASN A 95 16.73 -11.70 -8.46
C ASN A 95 17.02 -11.93 -9.96
N ASP A 96 15.99 -12.17 -10.77
CA ASP A 96 16.13 -12.28 -12.23
C ASP A 96 16.15 -10.90 -12.92
N TYR A 97 16.03 -9.81 -12.14
CA TYR A 97 16.05 -8.45 -12.69
C TYR A 97 17.45 -8.12 -13.20
N THR A 98 17.51 -7.34 -14.28
CA THR A 98 18.77 -6.77 -14.73
C THR A 98 19.21 -5.66 -13.77
N GLU A 99 20.51 -5.36 -13.72
CA GLU A 99 21.06 -4.27 -12.89
C GLU A 99 20.33 -2.93 -13.14
N THR A 100 19.96 -2.64 -14.40
CA THR A 100 19.19 -1.43 -14.75
C THR A 100 17.76 -1.46 -14.21
N GLU A 101 17.10 -2.63 -14.21
CA GLU A 101 15.74 -2.78 -13.67
C GLU A 101 15.73 -2.69 -12.15
N GLU A 102 16.75 -3.26 -11.49
CA GLU A 102 16.94 -3.11 -10.03
C GLU A 102 17.18 -1.65 -9.66
N GLU A 103 18.11 -0.96 -10.33
CA GLU A 103 18.40 0.47 -10.07
C GLU A 103 17.18 1.35 -10.31
N TYR A 104 16.43 1.09 -11.38
CA TYR A 104 15.20 1.82 -11.66
C TYR A 104 14.12 1.55 -10.60
N LEU A 105 13.92 0.30 -10.19
CA LEU A 105 12.97 -0.04 -9.14
C LEU A 105 13.36 0.61 -7.80
N SER A 106 14.64 0.58 -7.43
CA SER A 106 15.11 1.21 -6.20
C SER A 106 14.86 2.72 -6.18
N THR A 107 14.99 3.42 -7.32
CA THR A 107 14.65 4.85 -7.42
C THR A 107 13.16 5.09 -7.14
N ILE A 108 12.28 4.21 -7.66
CA ILE A 108 10.84 4.30 -7.41
C ILE A 108 10.51 3.97 -5.95
N GLU A 109 11.18 2.97 -5.37
CA GLU A 109 11.01 2.58 -3.97
C GLU A 109 11.45 3.70 -3.01
N GLU A 110 12.48 4.48 -3.34
CA GLU A 110 12.85 5.68 -2.57
C GLU A 110 11.70 6.69 -2.50
N GLU A 111 11.09 7.04 -3.63
CA GLU A 111 9.93 7.94 -3.68
C GLU A 111 8.72 7.37 -2.93
N LEU A 112 8.50 6.05 -3.02
CA LEU A 112 7.45 5.37 -2.27
C LEU A 112 7.64 5.54 -0.76
N PHE A 113 8.84 5.23 -0.25
CA PHE A 113 9.10 5.26 1.19
C PHE A 113 9.03 6.67 1.77
N GLU A 114 9.46 7.70 1.02
CA GLU A 114 9.25 9.10 1.41
C GLU A 114 7.76 9.43 1.57
N GLY A 115 6.90 8.92 0.68
CA GLY A 115 5.45 9.11 0.80
C GLY A 115 4.81 8.29 1.93
N MET A 116 5.43 7.17 2.32
CA MET A 116 4.92 6.28 3.37
C MET A 116 5.06 6.87 4.77
N ASP A 117 6.06 7.73 5.00
CA ASP A 117 6.25 8.45 6.28
C ASP A 117 5.00 9.26 6.69
N GLU A 118 4.26 9.81 5.72
CA GLU A 118 3.05 10.62 5.96
C GLU A 118 1.76 9.78 6.00
N LEU A 119 1.83 8.49 5.65
CA LEU A 119 0.65 7.65 5.49
C LEU A 119 -0.19 7.49 6.77
N PRO A 120 0.41 7.30 7.98
CA PRO A 120 -0.37 7.19 9.21
C PRO A 120 -1.23 8.43 9.50
N ASP A 121 -0.67 9.62 9.29
CA ASP A 121 -1.37 10.88 9.51
C ASP A 121 -2.51 11.08 8.49
N ILE A 122 -2.27 10.72 7.22
CA ILE A 122 -3.28 10.77 6.16
C ILE A 122 -4.43 9.80 6.47
N VAL A 123 -4.12 8.58 6.90
CA VAL A 123 -5.12 7.57 7.24
C VAL A 123 -5.95 8.00 8.44
N LEU A 124 -5.34 8.56 9.49
CA LEU A 124 -6.08 9.10 10.64
C LEU A 124 -7.04 10.21 10.22
N ALA A 125 -6.58 11.17 9.42
CA ALA A 125 -7.44 12.24 8.91
C ALA A 125 -8.62 11.67 8.09
N PHE A 126 -8.38 10.65 7.25
CA PHE A 126 -9.43 9.98 6.51
C PHE A 126 -10.45 9.27 7.42
N ILE A 127 -9.99 8.63 8.50
CA ILE A 127 -10.89 8.00 9.47
C ILE A 127 -11.79 9.06 10.10
N GLU A 128 -11.22 10.17 10.57
CA GLU A 128 -11.98 11.25 11.21
C GLU A 128 -13.02 11.87 10.27
N ASP A 129 -12.66 12.10 9.00
CA ASP A 129 -13.50 12.81 8.04
C ASP A 129 -14.59 11.91 7.40
N GLU A 130 -14.27 10.64 7.10
CA GLU A 130 -15.12 9.77 6.28
C GLU A 130 -15.69 8.56 7.03
N LEU A 131 -15.07 8.12 8.15
CA LEU A 131 -15.45 6.91 8.89
C LEU A 131 -15.88 7.14 10.36
N GLY A 132 -15.75 8.38 10.85
CA GLY A 132 -16.07 8.84 12.20
C GLY A 132 -17.55 9.14 12.48
#